data_AF-A0A829H8R8-F1
#
_entry.id   AF-A0A829H8R8-F1
#
_cell.length_a   1.000
_cell.length_b   1.000
_cell.length_c   1.000
_cell.angle_alpha   90.00
_cell.angle_beta   90.00
_cell.angle_gamma   90.00
#
_symmetry.space_group_name_H-M   'P 1'
#
loop_
_entity.id
_entity.type
_entity.pdbx_description
1 polymer ?
#
loop_
_entity_poly.entity_id
_entity_poly.type
_entity_poly.pdbx_seq_one_letter_code
_entity_poly.pdbx_strand_id
1 'polypeptide(L)'
;MKKTTLLYTGKAKQVYATDDPDVLWMAYTNQATALNGEKKAQIAHKGELNRAISTLLFKELTAVGIPTHYLDSPDSTTMIVKKAAMLPLEVVVRNYAIRSFCHQVQC
;
A
#
# COMPACT_ATOMS: atom_id res chain seq x y z
N MET A 1 11.14 9.99 14.94
CA MET A 1 10.85 10.00 13.50
C MET A 1 9.90 11.13 13.17
N LYS A 2 10.33 12.03 12.29
CA LYS A 2 9.64 13.27 11.94
C LYS A 2 9.28 13.23 10.46
N LYS A 3 8.01 13.44 10.14
CA LYS A 3 7.54 13.59 8.75
C LYS A 3 8.07 14.90 8.17
N THR A 4 8.70 14.86 7.00
CA THR A 4 9.29 16.05 6.35
C THR A 4 8.54 16.40 5.07
N THR A 5 9.07 16.00 3.91
CA THR A 5 8.61 16.46 2.60
C THR A 5 7.71 15.44 1.94
N LEU A 6 6.61 15.88 1.31
CA LEU A 6 5.80 15.02 0.43
C LEU A 6 6.61 14.67 -0.82
N LEU A 7 6.88 13.38 -1.02
CA LEU A 7 7.64 12.88 -2.18
C LEU A 7 6.73 12.65 -3.38
N TYR A 8 5.60 11.95 -3.17
CA TYR A 8 4.59 11.77 -4.20
C TYR A 8 3.22 11.39 -3.61
N THR A 9 2.18 11.63 -4.40
CA THR A 9 0.80 11.21 -4.09
C THR A 9 0.36 10.16 -5.10
N GLY A 10 0.11 8.94 -4.64
CA GLY A 10 -0.50 7.88 -5.43
C GLY A 10 -2.02 7.88 -5.34
N LYS A 11 -2.66 6.90 -5.99
CA LYS A 11 -4.14 6.77 -6.03
C LYS A 11 -4.79 6.59 -4.66
N ALA A 12 -4.08 5.96 -3.72
CA ALA A 12 -4.59 5.59 -2.40
C ALA A 12 -3.69 5.97 -1.22
N LYS A 13 -2.48 6.50 -1.48
CA LYS A 13 -1.47 6.76 -0.46
C LYS A 13 -0.65 8.00 -0.79
N GLN A 14 -0.25 8.75 0.22
CA GLN A 14 0.74 9.81 0.15
C GLN A 14 2.03 9.32 0.81
N VAL A 15 3.17 9.56 0.18
CA VAL A 15 4.47 9.13 0.69
C VAL A 15 5.31 10.35 1.00
N TYR A 16 5.80 10.41 2.24
CA TYR A 16 6.63 11.50 2.73
C TYR A 16 8.01 10.96 3.11
N ALA A 17 9.02 11.80 2.96
CA ALA A 17 10.33 11.58 3.56
C ALA A 17 10.24 11.74 5.09
N THR A 18 11.26 11.22 5.78
CA THR A 18 11.44 11.41 7.22
C THR A 18 12.78 12.10 7.52
N ASP A 19 13.11 12.20 8.81
CA ASP A 19 14.45 12.57 9.30
C ASP A 19 15.50 11.47 9.05
N ASP A 20 15.07 10.25 8.73
CA ASP A 20 15.93 9.15 8.30
C ASP A 20 15.78 8.94 6.76
N PRO A 21 16.88 9.00 5.98
CA PRO A 21 16.84 8.89 4.52
C PRO A 21 16.40 7.51 4.01
N ASP A 22 16.51 6.47 4.84
CA ASP A 22 16.15 5.08 4.51
C ASP A 22 14.75 4.71 5.00
N VAL A 23 14.01 5.66 5.57
CA VAL A 23 12.66 5.46 6.11
C VAL A 23 11.67 6.41 5.48
N LEU A 24 10.51 5.86 5.11
CA LEU A 24 9.39 6.59 4.51
C LEU A 24 8.16 6.57 5.42
N TRP A 25 7.43 7.68 5.39
CA TRP A 25 6.14 7.83 6.06
C TRP A 25 5.02 7.72 5.04
N MET A 26 4.24 6.65 5.10
CA MET A 26 3.13 6.38 4.18
C MET A 26 1.78 6.66 4.85
N ALA A 27 1.06 7.65 4.35
CA ALA A 27 -0.30 7.98 4.81
C ALA A 27 -1.36 7.40 3.86
N TYR A 28 -2.26 6.58 4.40
CA TYR A 28 -3.36 5.98 3.65
C TYR A 28 -4.53 6.95 3.50
N THR A 29 -5.07 7.08 2.29
CA THR A 29 -6.16 8.02 2.01
C THR A 29 -7.52 7.32 1.91
N ASN A 30 -8.57 8.10 2.19
CA ASN A 30 -9.97 7.69 2.02
C ASN A 30 -10.43 7.69 0.55
N GLN A 31 -9.56 8.05 -0.39
CA GLN A 31 -9.89 8.07 -1.81
C GLN A 31 -9.93 6.65 -2.39
N ALA A 32 -11.06 6.25 -2.93
CA ALA A 32 -11.20 5.07 -3.78
C ALA A 32 -11.14 5.48 -5.25
N THR A 33 -10.47 4.65 -6.06
CA THR A 33 -10.38 4.83 -7.50
C THR A 33 -10.84 3.56 -8.23
N ALA A 34 -11.71 3.70 -9.22
CA ALA A 34 -12.07 2.62 -10.15
C ALA A 34 -11.76 3.03 -11.60
N LEU A 35 -11.81 2.07 -12.52
CA LEU A 35 -11.59 2.30 -13.96
C LEU A 35 -10.29 3.08 -14.23
N ASN A 36 -9.16 2.52 -13.81
CA ASN A 36 -7.83 3.15 -13.94
C ASN A 36 -7.65 4.54 -13.31
N GLY A 37 -8.62 5.06 -12.55
CA GLY A 37 -8.54 6.38 -11.91
C GLY A 37 -9.59 7.37 -12.40
N GLU A 38 -10.43 6.98 -13.38
CA GLU A 38 -11.49 7.83 -13.93
C GLU A 38 -12.60 8.12 -12.91
N LYS A 39 -12.92 7.14 -12.04
CA LYS A 39 -13.89 7.34 -10.96
C LYS A 39 -13.19 7.50 -9.63
N LYS A 40 -13.33 8.67 -9.00
CA LYS A 40 -12.84 8.97 -7.64
C LYS A 40 -14.02 9.13 -6.69
N ALA A 41 -13.96 8.45 -5.55
CA ALA A 41 -14.94 8.60 -4.47
C ALA A 41 -14.22 8.69 -3.12
N GLN A 42 -14.76 9.47 -2.18
CA GLN A 42 -14.30 9.45 -0.80
C GLN A 42 -15.09 8.39 -0.04
N ILE A 43 -14.39 7.42 0.55
CA ILE A 43 -14.98 6.38 1.39
C ILE A 43 -14.45 6.59 2.81
N ALA A 44 -15.34 6.94 3.73
CA ALA A 44 -14.99 7.14 5.13
C ALA A 44 -14.30 5.88 5.70
N HIS A 45 -13.31 6.08 6.57
CA HIS A 45 -12.53 5.01 7.23
C HIS A 45 -11.76 4.05 6.29
N LYS A 46 -11.79 4.25 4.96
CA LYS A 46 -11.05 3.42 4.02
C LYS A 46 -9.54 3.44 4.30
N GLY A 47 -8.97 4.61 4.59
CA GLY A 47 -7.54 4.75 4.87
C GLY A 47 -7.15 3.96 6.12
N GLU A 48 -7.97 4.07 7.16
CA GLU A 48 -7.79 3.38 8.42
C GLU A 48 -7.85 1.86 8.28
N LEU A 49 -8.91 1.36 7.63
CA LEU A 49 -9.12 -0.06 7.41
C LEU A 49 -7.98 -0.67 6.57
N ASN A 50 -7.59 0.00 5.48
CA ASN A 50 -6.50 -0.50 4.63
C ASN A 50 -5.16 -0.55 5.38
N ARG A 51 -4.83 0.49 6.15
CA ARG A 51 -3.60 0.51 6.95
C ARG A 51 -3.61 -0.60 8.00
N ALA A 52 -4.74 -0.84 8.67
CA ALA A 52 -4.89 -1.91 9.64
C ALA A 52 -4.69 -3.30 9.00
N ILE A 53 -5.38 -3.57 7.88
CA ILE A 53 -5.24 -4.83 7.13
C ILE A 53 -3.79 -5.02 6.66
N SER A 54 -3.18 -4.00 6.04
CA SER A 54 -1.80 -4.08 5.59
C SER A 54 -0.82 -4.36 6.73
N THR A 55 -1.04 -3.75 7.90
CA THR A 55 -0.22 -4.00 9.09
C THR A 55 -0.28 -5.45 9.53
N LEU A 56 -1.49 -6.02 9.60
CA LEU A 56 -1.68 -7.43 9.97
C LEU A 56 -0.96 -8.35 8.96
N LEU A 57 -1.19 -8.15 7.67
CA LEU A 57 -0.57 -8.98 6.63
C LEU A 57 0.97 -8.90 6.64
N PHE A 58 1.56 -7.71 6.80
CA PHE A 58 3.01 -7.60 6.87
C PHE A 58 3.60 -8.24 8.12
N LYS A 59 2.90 -8.17 9.26
CA LYS A 59 3.32 -8.86 10.48
C LYS A 59 3.28 -10.39 10.30
N GLU A 60 2.21 -10.93 9.72
CA GLU A 60 2.10 -12.36 9.42
C GLU A 60 3.21 -12.84 8.48
N LEU A 61 3.46 -12.12 7.38
CA LEU A 61 4.55 -12.44 6.45
C LEU A 61 5.92 -12.44 7.16
N THR A 62 6.17 -11.43 7.99
CA THR A 62 7.41 -11.34 8.76
C THR A 62 7.55 -12.48 9.77
N ALA A 63 6.45 -12.87 10.42
CA ALA A 63 6.42 -13.98 11.39
C ALA A 63 6.79 -15.33 10.76
N VAL A 64 6.46 -15.54 9.47
CA VAL A 64 6.86 -16.73 8.72
C VAL A 64 8.22 -16.58 8.00
N GLY A 65 8.98 -15.52 8.30
CA GLY A 65 10.34 -15.32 7.78
C GLY A 65 10.41 -14.66 6.40
N ILE A 66 9.30 -14.15 5.86
CA ILE A 66 9.31 -13.42 4.58
C ILE A 66 9.71 -11.96 4.85
N PRO A 67 10.79 -11.44 4.23
CA PRO A 67 11.22 -10.08 4.44
C PRO A 67 10.20 -9.09 3.84
N THR A 68 9.87 -8.05 4.61
CA THR A 68 8.97 -6.98 4.18
C THR A 68 9.61 -5.62 4.47
N HIS A 69 9.15 -4.58 3.77
CA HIS A 69 9.57 -3.21 4.06
C HIS A 69 8.91 -2.61 5.32
N TYR A 70 7.97 -3.31 5.97
CA TYR A 70 7.21 -2.76 7.09
C TYR A 70 8.10 -2.53 8.31
N LEU A 71 7.92 -1.39 8.99
CA LEU A 71 8.61 -1.06 10.24
C LEU A 71 7.62 -0.88 11.39
N ASP A 72 6.64 0.01 11.24
CA ASP A 72 5.69 0.34 12.32
C ASP A 72 4.40 1.01 11.79
N SER A 73 3.41 1.23 12.66
CA SER A 73 2.17 1.95 12.39
C SER A 73 1.76 2.81 13.58
N PRO A 74 2.28 4.05 13.69
CA PRO A 74 2.15 4.88 14.87
C PRO A 74 0.72 5.43 15.09
N ASP A 75 -0.13 5.38 14.06
CA ASP A 75 -1.51 5.86 14.13
C ASP A 75 -2.45 5.06 13.22
N SER A 76 -3.72 5.47 13.17
CA SER A 76 -4.77 4.76 12.46
C SER A 76 -4.61 4.77 10.94
N THR A 77 -3.81 5.66 10.35
CA THR A 77 -3.70 5.87 8.90
C THR A 77 -2.27 5.89 8.38
N THR A 78 -1.28 5.87 9.26
CA THR A 78 0.14 5.89 8.92
C THR A 78 0.77 4.52 9.01
N MET A 79 1.66 4.24 8.05
CA MET A 79 2.61 3.14 8.09
C MET A 79 4.02 3.66 7.83
N ILE A 80 4.96 3.23 8.66
CA ILE A 80 6.37 3.50 8.49
C ILE A 80 7.00 2.32 7.77
N VAL A 81 7.77 2.59 6.72
CA VAL A 81 8.40 1.55 5.90
C VAL A 81 9.85 1.89 5.60
N LYS A 82 10.66 0.86 5.37
CA LYS A 82 11.98 0.96 4.74
C LYS A 82 11.80 1.45 3.31
N LYS A 83 12.63 2.41 2.90
CA LYS A 83 12.72 2.87 1.51
C LYS A 83 13.24 1.72 0.65
N ALA A 84 12.60 1.50 -0.50
CA ALA A 84 13.00 0.49 -1.47
C ALA A 84 12.97 1.08 -2.89
N ALA A 85 13.83 0.56 -3.76
CA ALA A 85 13.75 0.84 -5.19
C ALA A 85 12.60 0.01 -5.79
N MET A 86 11.51 0.69 -6.18
CA MET A 86 10.34 0.02 -6.74
C MET A 86 10.63 -0.51 -8.14
N LEU A 87 10.44 -1.81 -8.35
CA LEU A 87 10.42 -2.40 -9.69
C LEU A 87 9.09 -2.04 -10.38
N PRO A 88 9.08 -1.63 -11.66
CA PRO A 88 7.86 -1.28 -12.39
C PRO A 88 7.11 -2.54 -12.86
N LEU A 89 6.87 -3.48 -11.95
CA LEU A 89 6.23 -4.77 -12.18
C LEU A 89 5.12 -4.99 -11.16
N GLU A 90 4.01 -5.55 -11.62
CA GLU A 90 2.94 -6.03 -10.76
C GLU A 90 2.98 -7.57 -10.73
N VAL A 91 3.23 -8.14 -9.55
CA VAL A 91 3.27 -9.59 -9.37
C VAL A 91 1.91 -10.07 -8.88
N VAL A 92 1.22 -10.85 -9.73
CA VAL A 92 -0.14 -11.36 -9.45
C VAL A 92 -0.11 -12.87 -9.30
N VAL A 93 -0.53 -13.38 -8.15
CA VAL A 93 -0.71 -14.82 -7.88
C VAL A 93 -2.20 -15.15 -7.93
N ARG A 94 -2.57 -16.25 -8.59
CA ARG A 94 -3.96 -16.70 -8.74
C ARG A 94 -4.07 -18.16 -8.34
N ASN A 95 -4.88 -18.44 -7.32
CA ASN A 95 -5.26 -19.81 -6.97
C ASN A 95 -6.37 -20.35 -7.89
N TYR A 96 -7.19 -19.46 -8.46
CA TYR A 96 -8.30 -19.80 -9.36
C TYR A 96 -8.38 -18.83 -10.54
N ALA A 97 -8.86 -19.30 -11.68
CA ALA A 97 -9.10 -18.50 -12.88
C ALA A 97 -10.39 -17.67 -12.72
N ILE A 98 -10.25 -16.35 -12.63
CA ILE A 98 -11.38 -15.41 -12.55
C ILE A 98 -11.08 -14.09 -13.27
N ARG A 99 -12.15 -13.38 -13.64
CA ARG A 99 -12.15 -11.97 -14.10
C ARG A 99 -11.22 -11.73 -15.30
N SER A 100 -10.23 -10.84 -15.18
CA SER A 100 -9.37 -10.43 -16.30
C SER A 100 -8.62 -11.60 -16.92
N PHE A 101 -8.29 -12.62 -16.13
CA PHE A 101 -7.65 -13.82 -16.63
C PHE A 101 -8.60 -14.61 -17.54
N CYS A 102 -9.84 -14.87 -17.10
CA CYS A 102 -10.83 -15.58 -17.92
C CYS A 102 -11.13 -14.83 -19.23
N HIS A 103 -11.21 -13.50 -19.20
CA HIS A 103 -11.36 -12.71 -20.43
C HIS A 103 -10.20 -12.89 -21.41
N GLN A 104 -8.97 -13.04 -20.89
CA GLN A 104 -7.78 -13.20 -21.72
C GLN A 104 -7.67 -14.61 -22.31
N VAL A 105 -8.05 -15.65 -21.55
CA VAL A 105 -7.88 -17.06 -21.94
C VAL A 105 -9.17 -17.77 -22.36
N GLN A 106 -10.28 -17.02 -22.50
CA GLN A 106 -11.60 -17.51 -22.95
C GLN A 106 -12.09 -18.75 -22.17
N CYS A 107 -12.03 -18.70 -20.84
CA CYS A 107 -12.63 -19.71 -19.96
C CYS A 107 -14.16 -19.68 -19.99
#